data_AF-S5DPS3-F1
#
_entry.id   AF-S5DPS3-F1
#
_cell.length_a   1.000
_cell.length_b   1.000
_cell.length_c   1.000
_cell.angle_alpha   90.00
_cell.angle_beta   90.00
_cell.angle_gamma   90.00
#
_symmetry.space_group_name_H-M   'P 1'
#
loop_
_entity.id
_entity.type
_entity.pdbx_description
1 polymer ?
#
loop_
_entity_poly.entity_id
_entity_poly.type
_entity_poly.pdbx_seq_one_letter_code
_entity_poly.pdbx_strand_id
1 'polypeptide(L)'
;MQQGYTGPEVCNITGISYRQLDHWTSTKLVDASIRNIKGSGYHRIYSFQDIIKIKLVNKLREAGVSLQKIRLALKNIKQILGKNINLSDISLFSDGKSIYVITSNNEMLDLIKQGQAVFGISLGPIHTETEAEIHSLYPEKISAKNA
;
A
#
# COMPACT_ATOMS: atom_id res chain seq x y z
N MET A 1 -8.83 -11.93 16.59
CA MET A 1 -9.53 -11.63 15.32
C MET A 1 -8.68 -10.61 14.56
N GLN A 2 -8.49 -10.74 13.24
CA GLN A 2 -7.82 -9.67 12.47
C GLN A 2 -8.68 -8.41 12.52
N GLN A 3 -8.07 -7.29 12.90
CA GLN A 3 -8.74 -6.01 12.95
C GLN A 3 -9.15 -5.53 11.55
N GLY A 4 -10.41 -5.11 11.43
CA GLY A 4 -10.99 -4.63 10.20
C GLY A 4 -11.23 -3.13 10.17
N TYR A 5 -11.04 -2.54 9.00
CA TYR A 5 -11.28 -1.13 8.71
C TYR A 5 -12.33 -0.99 7.60
N THR A 6 -13.33 -0.14 7.83
CA THR A 6 -14.39 0.17 6.86
C THR A 6 -13.87 1.13 5.79
N GLY A 7 -14.58 1.23 4.66
CA GLY A 7 -14.23 2.18 3.59
C GLY A 7 -14.01 3.62 4.08
N PRO A 8 -14.93 4.21 4.88
CA PRO A 8 -14.74 5.55 5.45
C PRO A 8 -13.48 5.66 6.32
N GLU A 9 -13.19 4.67 7.15
CA GLU A 9 -11.99 4.68 8.00
C GLU A 9 -10.72 4.61 7.16
N VAL A 10 -10.70 3.76 6.14
CA VAL A 10 -9.58 3.67 5.19
C VAL A 10 -9.36 5.00 4.47
N CYS A 11 -10.42 5.67 4.02
CA CYS A 11 -10.30 6.99 3.40
C CYS A 11 -9.71 8.02 4.38
N ASN A 12 -10.15 8.00 5.65
CA ASN A 12 -9.64 8.90 6.68
C ASN A 12 -8.15 8.67 6.98
N ILE A 13 -7.72 7.40 7.07
CA ILE A 13 -6.32 7.03 7.31
C ILE A 13 -5.44 7.34 6.09
N THR A 14 -5.91 7.06 4.88
CA THR A 14 -5.06 7.12 3.68
C THR A 14 -5.13 8.47 2.95
N GLY A 15 -6.09 9.33 3.29
CA GLY A 15 -6.32 10.61 2.62
C GLY A 15 -6.92 10.51 1.21
N ILE A 16 -7.24 9.30 0.72
CA ILE A 16 -7.85 9.13 -0.60
C ILE A 16 -9.36 9.35 -0.56
N SER A 17 -9.92 9.73 -1.70
CA SER A 17 -11.38 9.81 -1.85
C SER A 17 -12.03 8.43 -1.85
N TYR A 18 -13.28 8.36 -1.39
CA TYR A 18 -14.08 7.13 -1.45
C TYR A 18 -14.20 6.58 -2.89
N ARG A 19 -14.28 7.47 -3.88
CA ARG A 19 -14.33 7.08 -5.30
C ARG A 19 -13.04 6.42 -5.76
N GLN A 20 -11.87 6.92 -5.33
CA GLN A 20 -10.59 6.26 -5.61
C GLN A 20 -10.54 4.89 -4.96
N LEU A 21 -10.92 4.79 -3.68
CA LEU A 21 -10.95 3.51 -2.96
C LEU A 21 -11.88 2.50 -3.65
N ASP A 22 -13.10 2.90 -4.00
CA ASP A 22 -14.06 2.03 -4.67
C ASP A 22 -13.58 1.62 -6.07
N HIS A 23 -13.03 2.55 -6.85
CA HIS A 23 -12.49 2.24 -8.17
C HIS A 23 -11.27 1.30 -8.11
N TRP A 24 -10.34 1.53 -7.19
CA TRP A 24 -9.17 0.67 -7.03
C TRP A 24 -9.56 -0.72 -6.51
N THR A 25 -10.55 -0.81 -5.63
CA THR A 25 -11.02 -2.10 -5.12
C THR A 25 -11.83 -2.88 -6.17
N SER A 26 -12.73 -2.19 -6.89
CA SER A 26 -13.55 -2.82 -7.93
C SER A 26 -12.74 -3.31 -9.13
N THR A 27 -11.65 -2.60 -9.47
CA THR A 27 -10.71 -3.02 -10.51
C THR A 27 -9.62 -3.96 -10.00
N LYS A 28 -9.66 -4.40 -8.73
CA LYS A 28 -8.66 -5.30 -8.10
C LYS A 28 -7.22 -4.76 -8.13
N LEU A 29 -7.04 -3.44 -8.10
CA LEU A 29 -5.71 -2.85 -7.86
C LEU A 29 -5.31 -3.08 -6.39
N VAL A 30 -6.27 -2.84 -5.50
CA VAL A 30 -6.21 -3.16 -4.07
C VAL A 30 -7.36 -4.10 -3.73
N ASP A 31 -7.24 -4.82 -2.62
CA ASP A 31 -8.23 -5.80 -2.19
C ASP A 31 -8.77 -5.40 -0.81
N ALA A 32 -10.02 -5.77 -0.51
CA ALA A 32 -10.56 -5.71 0.85
C ALA A 32 -10.43 -7.12 1.45
N SER A 33 -9.25 -7.43 2.01
CA SER A 33 -8.83 -8.80 2.27
C SER A 33 -9.63 -9.50 3.36
N ILE A 34 -10.26 -8.75 4.27
CA ILE A 34 -11.08 -9.30 5.35
C ILE A 34 -12.50 -9.60 4.86
N ARG A 35 -13.13 -8.65 4.16
CA ARG A 35 -14.46 -8.86 3.60
C ARG A 35 -14.64 -8.04 2.32
N ASN A 36 -14.91 -8.73 1.21
CA ASN A 36 -15.16 -8.11 -0.08
C ASN A 36 -16.48 -8.59 -0.70
N ILE A 37 -17.58 -8.45 0.04
CA ILE A 37 -18.92 -8.81 -0.43
C ILE A 37 -19.60 -7.56 -0.98
N LYS A 38 -20.24 -7.68 -2.15
CA LYS A 38 -21.12 -6.65 -2.72
C LYS A 38 -22.57 -6.99 -2.36
N GLY A 39 -23.34 -6.00 -1.91
CA GLY A 39 -24.77 -6.15 -1.64
C GLY A 39 -25.26 -5.11 -0.63
N SER A 40 -26.57 -4.89 -0.59
CA SER A 40 -27.19 -4.07 0.47
C SER A 40 -26.90 -4.71 1.84
N GLY A 41 -26.46 -3.92 2.82
CA GLY A 41 -26.12 -4.37 4.17
C GLY A 41 -24.71 -4.96 4.36
N TYR A 42 -23.92 -5.14 3.30
CA TYR A 42 -22.53 -5.61 3.41
C TYR A 42 -21.54 -4.50 3.07
N HIS A 43 -20.66 -4.17 4.02
CA HIS A 43 -19.56 -3.24 3.82
C HIS A 43 -18.25 -3.97 3.58
N ARG A 44 -17.43 -3.46 2.66
CA ARG A 44 -16.04 -3.90 2.51
C ARG A 44 -15.27 -3.63 3.79
N ILE A 45 -14.49 -4.62 4.21
CA ILE A 45 -13.61 -4.54 5.37
C ILE A 45 -12.19 -4.84 4.91
N TYR A 46 -11.30 -3.91 5.19
CA TYR A 46 -9.90 -3.89 4.81
C TYR A 46 -9.04 -4.27 6.00
N SER A 47 -7.93 -4.96 5.75
CA SER A 47 -6.90 -5.23 6.75
C SER A 47 -5.90 -4.06 6.85
N PHE A 48 -5.07 -4.09 7.89
CA PHE A 48 -3.93 -3.18 8.00
C PHE A 48 -2.98 -3.27 6.79
N GLN A 49 -2.76 -4.48 6.26
CA GLN A 49 -1.93 -4.69 5.06
C GLN A 49 -2.55 -4.04 3.81
N ASP A 50 -3.88 -4.09 3.69
CA ASP A 50 -4.58 -3.40 2.59
C ASP A 50 -4.36 -1.88 2.67
N ILE A 51 -4.41 -1.29 3.88
CA ILE A 51 -4.17 0.14 4.10
C ILE A 51 -2.76 0.53 3.67
N ILE A 52 -1.73 -0.24 4.04
CA ILE A 52 -0.34 0.01 3.59
C ILE A 52 -0.27 -0.01 2.06
N LYS A 53 -0.87 -1.02 1.43
CA LYS A 53 -0.89 -1.14 -0.04
C LYS A 53 -1.61 0.05 -0.68
N ILE A 54 -2.71 0.51 -0.09
CA ILE A 54 -3.47 1.68 -0.57
C ILE A 54 -2.63 2.96 -0.45
N LYS A 55 -1.96 3.19 0.69
CA LYS A 55 -1.03 4.33 0.84
C LYS A 55 0.09 4.29 -0.18
N LEU A 56 0.68 3.12 -0.41
CA LEU A 56 1.74 2.97 -1.40
C LEU A 56 1.24 3.30 -2.82
N VAL A 57 0.07 2.76 -3.21
CA VAL A 57 -0.56 3.09 -4.51
C VAL A 57 -0.81 4.59 -4.61
N ASN A 58 -1.26 5.23 -3.53
CA ASN A 58 -1.50 6.66 -3.50
C ASN A 58 -0.21 7.47 -3.69
N LYS A 59 0.85 7.18 -2.92
CA LYS A 59 2.16 7.86 -3.03
C LYS A 59 2.77 7.70 -4.43
N LEU A 60 2.71 6.49 -5.02
CA LEU A 60 3.18 6.26 -6.40
C LEU A 60 2.38 7.06 -7.44
N ARG A 61 1.05 7.15 -7.27
CA ARG A 61 0.20 7.94 -8.15
C ARG A 61 0.49 9.44 -8.05
N GLU A 62 0.68 9.94 -6.83
CA GLU A 62 1.01 11.35 -6.57
C GLU A 62 2.39 11.72 -7.13
N ALA A 63 3.33 10.77 -7.14
CA ALA A 63 4.62 10.91 -7.80
C ALA A 63 4.54 10.81 -9.35
N GLY A 64 3.34 10.71 -9.93
CA GLY A 64 3.12 10.74 -11.38
C GLY A 64 3.16 9.37 -12.08
N VAL A 65 3.24 8.26 -11.34
CA VAL A 65 3.22 6.93 -11.94
C VAL A 65 1.80 6.53 -12.32
N SER A 66 1.61 6.03 -13.55
CA SER A 66 0.29 5.61 -14.00
C SER A 66 -0.21 4.37 -13.26
N LEU A 67 -1.52 4.28 -13.03
CA LEU A 67 -2.15 3.14 -12.33
C LEU A 67 -1.87 1.79 -13.02
N GLN A 68 -1.72 1.79 -14.35
CA GLN A 68 -1.38 0.59 -15.11
C GLN A 68 0.04 0.08 -14.78
N LYS A 69 1.01 0.99 -14.64
CA LYS A 69 2.38 0.65 -14.25
C LYS A 69 2.46 0.21 -12.80
N ILE A 70 1.74 0.90 -11.90
CA ILE A 70 1.59 0.49 -10.51
C ILE A 70 1.04 -0.94 -10.42
N ARG A 71 0.01 -1.26 -11.21
CA ARG A 71 -0.56 -2.61 -11.26
C ARG A 71 0.46 -3.67 -11.71
N LEU A 72 1.23 -3.39 -12.76
CA LEU A 72 2.26 -4.30 -13.26
C LEU A 72 3.34 -4.53 -12.19
N ALA A 73 3.81 -3.45 -11.56
CA ALA A 73 4.79 -3.50 -10.50
C ALA A 73 4.29 -4.35 -9.32
N LEU A 74 3.09 -4.07 -8.79
CA LEU A 74 2.47 -4.82 -7.69
C LEU A 74 2.28 -6.31 -8.00
N LYS A 75 2.05 -6.67 -9.27
CA LYS A 75 1.99 -8.08 -9.68
C LYS A 75 3.38 -8.74 -9.59
N ASN A 76 4.42 -8.03 -10.02
CA ASN A 76 5.81 -8.50 -9.96
C ASN A 76 6.30 -8.60 -8.51
N ILE A 77 5.97 -7.62 -7.65
CA ILE A 77 6.20 -7.63 -6.19
C ILE A 77 5.71 -8.95 -5.57
N LYS A 78 4.44 -9.31 -5.83
CA LYS A 78 3.86 -10.56 -5.32
C LYS A 78 4.57 -11.82 -5.82
N GLN A 79 5.13 -11.79 -7.03
CA GLN A 79 5.89 -12.91 -7.60
C GLN A 79 7.31 -12.99 -7.01
N ILE A 80 7.94 -11.85 -6.72
CA ILE A 80 9.34 -11.76 -6.29
C ILE A 80 9.47 -11.95 -4.77
N LEU A 81 8.58 -11.37 -3.97
CA LEU A 81 8.79 -11.22 -2.52
C LEU A 81 8.36 -12.42 -1.66
N GLY A 82 7.76 -13.47 -2.22
CA GLY A 82 7.33 -14.64 -1.44
C GLY A 82 6.45 -14.28 -0.23
N LYS A 83 6.31 -15.19 0.76
CA LYS A 83 5.47 -14.97 1.96
C LYS A 83 6.20 -14.40 3.18
N ASN A 84 7.53 -14.29 3.16
CA ASN A 84 8.34 -14.13 4.39
C ASN A 84 9.22 -12.86 4.46
N ILE A 85 8.98 -11.85 3.61
CA ILE A 85 9.78 -10.62 3.66
C ILE A 85 9.10 -9.57 4.52
N ASN A 86 9.86 -9.03 5.49
CA ASN A 86 9.42 -7.91 6.31
C ASN A 86 9.24 -6.67 5.43
N LEU A 87 8.06 -6.06 5.51
CA LEU A 87 7.73 -4.84 4.77
C LEU A 87 8.70 -3.68 5.10
N SER A 88 9.41 -3.73 6.22
CA SER A 88 10.44 -2.75 6.60
C SER A 88 11.62 -2.69 5.63
N ASP A 89 11.93 -3.80 4.97
CA ASP A 89 13.19 -3.97 4.22
C ASP A 89 13.01 -3.71 2.72
N ILE A 90 11.80 -3.29 2.31
CA ILE A 90 11.44 -3.08 0.92
C ILE A 90 11.48 -1.59 0.61
N SER A 91 12.24 -1.22 -0.43
CA SER A 91 12.20 0.11 -1.02
C SER A 91 11.78 0.03 -2.49
N LEU A 92 10.85 0.88 -2.90
CA LEU A 92 10.39 0.98 -4.29
C LEU A 92 10.97 2.21 -4.95
N PHE A 93 11.63 2.03 -6.09
CA PHE A 93 12.17 3.12 -6.89
C PHE A 93 11.38 3.28 -8.16
N SER A 94 11.16 4.52 -8.61
CA SER A 94 10.53 4.76 -9.90
C SER A 94 11.07 6.02 -10.56
N ASP A 95 11.24 5.94 -11.88
CA ASP A 95 11.64 7.01 -12.79
C ASP A 95 10.41 7.66 -13.48
N GLY A 96 9.19 7.40 -12.97
CA GLY A 96 7.92 7.74 -13.62
C GLY A 96 7.56 6.85 -14.81
N LYS A 97 8.50 6.06 -15.34
CA LYS A 97 8.30 5.13 -16.47
C LYS A 97 8.13 3.68 -16.05
N SER A 98 8.77 3.27 -14.98
CA SER A 98 8.89 1.92 -14.44
C SER A 98 8.98 1.99 -12.91
N ILE A 99 8.65 0.90 -12.23
CA ILE A 99 8.83 0.75 -10.77
C ILE A 99 9.74 -0.46 -10.54
N TYR A 100 10.73 -0.27 -9.69
CA TYR A 100 11.74 -1.24 -9.31
C TYR A 100 11.56 -1.57 -7.83
N VAL A 101 11.55 -2.85 -7.49
CA VAL A 101 11.58 -3.31 -6.10
C VAL A 101 13.02 -3.57 -5.77
N ILE A 102 13.52 -2.89 -4.76
CA ILE A 102 14.90 -3.04 -4.33
C ILE A 102 14.87 -3.54 -2.88
N THR A 103 15.50 -4.70 -2.68
CA THR A 103 15.72 -5.30 -1.36
C THR A 103 17.19 -5.18 -0.92
N SER A 104 18.07 -4.64 -1.78
CA SER A 104 19.49 -4.41 -1.47
C SER A 104 20.02 -3.12 -2.11
N ASN A 105 20.91 -2.41 -1.39
CA ASN A 105 21.39 -1.08 -1.83
C ASN A 105 22.13 -1.08 -3.18
N ASN A 106 22.63 -2.22 -3.67
CA ASN A 106 23.43 -2.29 -4.89
C ASN A 106 22.60 -2.08 -6.17
N GLU A 107 21.35 -2.58 -6.21
CA GLU A 107 20.49 -2.44 -7.39
C GLU A 107 20.08 -0.97 -7.65
N MET A 108 20.03 -0.16 -6.60
CA MET A 108 19.70 1.27 -6.69
C MET A 108 20.79 2.05 -7.43
N LEU A 109 22.05 1.73 -7.16
CA LEU A 109 23.20 2.43 -7.73
C LEU A 109 23.25 2.27 -9.25
N ASP A 110 22.85 1.10 -9.76
CA ASP A 110 22.90 0.82 -11.19
C ASP A 110 21.82 1.55 -11.99
N LEU A 111 20.68 1.88 -11.36
CA LEU A 111 19.66 2.75 -11.95
C LEU A 111 20.14 4.21 -12.05
N ILE A 112 20.79 4.72 -11.00
CA ILE A 112 21.26 6.11 -10.94
C ILE A 112 22.44 6.33 -11.90
N LYS A 113 23.35 5.35 -12.02
CA LYS A 113 24.51 5.43 -12.92
C LYS A 113 24.15 5.62 -14.40
N GLN A 114 22.92 5.28 -14.81
CA GLN A 114 22.44 5.47 -16.18
C GLN A 114 21.96 6.92 -16.46
N GLY A 115 22.16 7.85 -15.52
CA GLY A 115 21.79 9.27 -15.67
C GLY A 115 20.30 9.53 -15.50
N GLN A 116 19.55 8.57 -14.94
CA GLN A 116 18.11 8.64 -14.79
C GLN A 116 17.71 9.11 -13.38
N ALA A 117 16.84 10.13 -13.33
CA ALA A 117 16.25 10.56 -12.06
C ALA A 117 15.22 9.54 -11.59
N VAL A 118 15.38 9.06 -10.36
CA VAL A 118 14.46 8.12 -9.69
C VAL A 118 14.01 8.69 -8.35
N PHE A 119 12.75 8.45 -8.00
CA PHE A 119 12.24 8.66 -6.65
C PHE A 119 12.18 7.33 -5.91
N GLY A 120 12.56 7.33 -4.63
CA GLY A 120 12.51 6.17 -3.75
C GLY A 120 11.38 6.28 -2.73
N ILE A 121 10.64 5.20 -2.50
CA ILE A 121 9.64 5.06 -1.45
C ILE A 121 10.03 3.86 -0.58
N SER A 122 10.47 4.12 0.64
CA SER A 122 10.69 3.07 1.63
C SER A 122 9.37 2.67 2.29
N LEU A 123 9.16 1.37 2.45
CA LEU A 123 7.90 0.81 2.92
C LEU A 123 7.85 0.71 4.47
N GLY A 124 9.00 0.70 5.15
CA GLY A 124 9.10 0.72 6.61
C GLY A 124 8.54 1.99 7.27
N PRO A 125 8.90 3.20 6.82
CA PRO A 125 8.29 4.44 7.29
C PRO A 125 6.77 4.47 7.05
N ILE A 126 6.30 4.01 5.89
CA ILE A 126 4.85 3.93 5.59
C ILE A 126 4.13 3.03 6.60
N HIS A 127 4.72 1.89 6.97
CA HIS A 127 4.16 1.02 8.00
C HIS A 127 4.02 1.75 9.33
N THR A 128 5.11 2.38 9.79
CA THR A 128 5.18 3.07 11.09
C THR A 128 4.23 4.28 11.14
N GLU A 129 4.19 5.10 10.07
CA GLU A 129 3.25 6.22 9.90
C GLU A 129 1.79 5.73 9.96
N THR A 130 1.49 4.61 9.30
CA THR A 130 0.13 4.05 9.29
C THR A 130 -0.29 3.54 10.66
N GLU A 131 0.61 2.90 11.40
CA GLU A 131 0.34 2.45 12.76
C GLU A 131 0.09 3.64 13.70
N ALA A 132 0.89 4.71 13.59
CA ALA A 132 0.72 5.94 14.36
C ALA A 132 -0.60 6.66 14.05
N GLU A 133 -0.99 6.78 12.77
CA GLU A 133 -2.26 7.38 12.38
C GLU A 133 -3.47 6.58 12.88
N ILE A 134 -3.41 5.25 12.78
CA ILE A 134 -4.47 4.39 13.31
C ILE A 134 -4.57 4.56 14.83
N HIS A 135 -3.44 4.63 15.53
CA HIS A 135 -3.43 4.88 16.97
C HIS A 135 -4.09 6.21 17.33
N SER A 136 -3.82 7.25 16.54
CA SER A 136 -4.38 8.58 16.78
C SER A 136 -5.88 8.66 16.46
N LEU A 137 -6.33 8.01 15.39
CA LEU A 137 -7.71 8.13 14.89
C LEU A 137 -8.67 7.10 15.51
N TYR A 138 -8.16 5.92 15.85
CA TYR A 138 -8.94 4.77 16.32
C TYR A 138 -8.19 4.03 17.45
N PRO A 139 -7.94 4.67 18.61
CA PRO A 139 -7.15 4.08 19.70
C PRO A 139 -7.73 2.76 20.23
N GLU A 140 -9.06 2.62 20.25
CA GLU A 140 -9.77 1.41 20.66
C GLU A 140 -9.46 0.20 19.77
N LYS A 141 -9.00 0.46 18.54
CA LYS A 141 -8.68 -0.59 17.59
C LYS A 141 -7.38 -1.30 17.99
N ILE A 142 -6.35 -0.58 18.43
CA ILE A 142 -5.05 -1.18 18.73
C ILE A 142 -5.08 -2.11 19.95
N SER A 143 -5.95 -1.84 20.93
CA SER A 143 -6.08 -2.65 22.15
C SER A 143 -6.51 -4.11 21.91
N ALA A 144 -7.13 -4.42 20.76
CA ALA A 144 -7.54 -5.78 20.43
C ALA A 144 -6.39 -6.73 20.02
N LYS A 145 -5.14 -6.23 20.01
CA LYS A 145 -3.93 -7.00 19.67
C LYS A 145 -3.18 -7.54 20.91
N ASN A 146 -3.49 -7.04 22.11
CA ASN A 146 -2.78 -7.33 23.35
C ASN A 146 -3.64 -8.06 24.41
N ALA A 147 -4.75 -8.68 24.01
CA ALA A 147 -5.61 -9.51 24.86
C ALA A 147 -5.77 -10.91 24.28
#